data_AF-A0A399RHL9-F1
#
_entry.id   AF-A0A399RHL9-F1
#
_cell.length_a   1.000
_cell.length_b   1.000
_cell.length_c   1.000
_cell.angle_alpha   90.00
_cell.angle_beta   90.00
_cell.angle_gamma   90.00
#
_symmetry.space_group_name_H-M   'P 1'
#
loop_
_entity.id
_entity.type
_entity.pdbx_description
1 polymer ?
#
loop_
_entity_poly.entity_id
_entity_poly.type
_entity_poly.pdbx_seq_one_letter_code
_entity_poly.pdbx_strand_id
1 'polypeptide(L)'
;MTEENLEVLLVIGGGIAAIVVLMIIWFVWKNMRASGRALKMALDGVGHEFRFNLQRVLAELRDLSANGDVSDDLAMPLARPQLKSLLAQPAVKDKRALERLDTMYQALEASRSNVRQQGQSGEAVDAYKRSAVEAVAILYLWEQHKGGLPEKAPSTSSSAVRDWMKSLGFTQTLIPGMALRDEVIRQLRGMRMPLKPGDLRMTAQDYYGTPKKENTAPKGELVAGAPDPVEPTNMAEEAAQQAAEPEVEAPPAENEQSAPEPEEDVAEASQEAEPVVDNAVAEPTPAPLAGDAAQPSRRRRRRR
;
A
#
# COMPACT_ATOMS: atom_id res chain seq x y z
N MET A 1 -44.25 52.80 -2.91
CA MET A 1 -43.84 51.81 -1.89
C MET A 1 -43.76 52.56 -0.57
N THR A 2 -44.45 52.10 0.47
CA THR A 2 -44.30 52.60 1.85
C THR A 2 -43.03 52.00 2.47
N GLU A 3 -42.41 52.71 3.42
CA GLU A 3 -41.20 52.23 4.13
C GLU A 3 -41.42 50.83 4.73
N GLU A 4 -42.61 50.56 5.26
CA GLU A 4 -43.02 49.26 5.80
C GLU A 4 -42.90 48.12 4.77
N ASN A 5 -43.24 48.37 3.50
CA ASN A 5 -43.11 47.35 2.45
C ASN A 5 -41.64 47.08 2.08
N LEU A 6 -40.76 48.07 2.29
CA LEU A 6 -39.34 47.96 2.02
C LEU A 6 -38.63 47.19 3.15
N GLU A 7 -38.99 47.45 4.41
CA GLU A 7 -38.51 46.70 5.57
C GLU A 7 -38.94 45.22 5.53
N VAL A 8 -40.21 44.95 5.21
CA VAL A 8 -40.72 43.58 5.07
C VAL A 8 -39.99 42.84 3.95
N LEU A 9 -39.74 43.49 2.81
CA LEU A 9 -39.00 42.88 1.70
C LEU A 9 -37.53 42.64 2.05
N LEU A 10 -36.89 43.53 2.82
CA LEU A 10 -35.49 43.40 3.23
C LEU A 10 -35.31 42.32 4.30
N VAL A 11 -36.22 42.22 5.28
CA VAL A 11 -36.16 41.20 6.33
C VAL A 11 -36.58 39.82 5.79
N ILE A 12 -37.68 39.73 5.04
CA ILE A 12 -38.15 38.44 4.48
C ILE A 12 -37.24 38.00 3.34
N GLY A 13 -36.90 38.91 2.42
CA GLY A 13 -35.99 38.62 1.31
C GLY A 13 -34.56 38.32 1.79
N GLY A 14 -34.06 39.08 2.76
CA GLY A 14 -32.76 38.84 3.40
C GLY A 14 -32.74 37.53 4.18
N GLY A 15 -33.82 37.22 4.91
CA GLY A 15 -33.98 35.94 5.61
C GLY A 15 -33.99 34.74 4.65
N ILE A 16 -34.71 34.83 3.53
CA ILE A 16 -34.71 33.80 2.48
C ILE A 16 -33.32 33.67 1.85
N ALA A 17 -32.66 34.78 1.52
CA ALA A 17 -31.31 34.76 0.96
C ALA A 17 -30.31 34.09 1.91
N ALA A 18 -30.37 34.39 3.21
CA ALA A 18 -29.53 33.75 4.22
C ALA A 18 -29.78 32.24 4.29
N ILE A 19 -31.04 31.80 4.28
CA ILE A 19 -31.40 30.37 4.26
C ILE A 19 -30.86 29.68 3.00
N VAL A 20 -30.99 30.32 1.83
CA VAL A 20 -30.49 29.77 0.56
C VAL A 20 -28.97 29.62 0.60
N VAL A 21 -28.24 30.62 1.11
CA VAL A 21 -26.78 30.56 1.28
C VAL A 21 -26.39 29.41 2.22
N LEU A 22 -27.07 29.27 3.36
CA LEU A 22 -26.83 28.16 4.28
C LEU A 22 -27.12 26.79 3.63
N MET A 23 -28.18 26.69 2.82
CA MET A 23 -28.47 25.47 2.04
C MET A 23 -27.37 25.15 1.04
N ILE A 24 -26.83 26.15 0.33
CA ILE A 24 -25.73 25.96 -0.62
C ILE A 24 -24.47 25.48 0.12
N ILE A 25 -24.11 26.14 1.22
CA ILE A 25 -22.96 25.74 2.06
C ILE A 25 -23.12 24.30 2.54
N TRP A 26 -24.30 23.95 3.07
CA TRP A 26 -24.60 22.60 3.52
C TRP A 26 -24.53 21.57 2.37
N PHE A 27 -25.07 21.92 1.21
CA PHE A 27 -25.06 21.05 0.03
C PHE A 27 -23.63 20.78 -0.45
N VAL A 28 -22.81 21.83 -0.57
CA VAL A 28 -21.39 21.72 -0.94
C VAL A 28 -20.64 20.84 0.05
N TRP A 29 -20.80 21.11 1.36
CA TRP A 29 -20.16 20.33 2.41
C TRP A 29 -20.58 18.85 2.40
N LYS A 30 -21.89 18.58 2.25
CA LYS A 30 -22.42 17.21 2.15
C LYS A 30 -21.87 16.48 0.94
N ASN A 31 -21.81 17.16 -0.22
CA ASN A 31 -21.29 16.57 -1.44
C ASN A 31 -19.79 16.30 -1.32
N MET A 32 -19.01 17.23 -0.76
CA MET A 32 -17.57 17.04 -0.50
C MET A 32 -17.31 15.82 0.38
N ARG A 33 -18.09 15.62 1.46
CA ARG A 33 -18.00 14.42 2.30
C ARG A 33 -18.38 13.14 1.55
N ALA A 34 -19.43 13.19 0.73
CA ALA A 34 -19.84 12.03 -0.06
C ALA A 34 -18.76 11.63 -1.07
N SER A 35 -18.20 12.59 -1.80
CA SER A 35 -17.08 12.38 -2.72
C SER A 35 -15.83 11.84 -2.01
N GLY A 36 -15.51 12.34 -0.81
CA GLY A 36 -14.39 11.82 -0.02
C GLY A 36 -14.55 10.35 0.38
N ARG A 37 -15.76 9.95 0.80
CA ARG A 37 -16.06 8.54 1.11
C ARG A 37 -16.01 7.65 -0.12
N ALA A 38 -16.58 8.11 -1.24
CA ALA A 38 -16.56 7.39 -2.50
C ALA A 38 -15.12 7.18 -3.00
N LEU A 39 -14.27 8.20 -2.90
CA LEU A 39 -12.86 8.11 -3.25
C LEU A 39 -12.12 7.09 -2.37
N LYS A 40 -12.37 7.09 -1.05
CA LYS A 40 -11.77 6.11 -0.15
C LYS A 40 -12.13 4.68 -0.55
N MET A 41 -13.41 4.41 -0.82
CA MET A 41 -13.87 3.10 -1.28
C MET A 41 -13.24 2.70 -2.61
N ALA A 42 -13.08 3.65 -3.54
CA ALA A 42 -12.43 3.38 -4.82
C ALA A 42 -10.93 3.06 -4.65
N LEU A 43 -10.22 3.76 -3.76
CA LEU A 43 -8.81 3.47 -3.43
C LEU A 43 -8.64 2.10 -2.77
N ASP A 44 -9.54 1.74 -1.86
CA ASP A 44 -9.58 0.40 -1.27
C ASP A 44 -9.82 -0.66 -2.36
N GLY A 45 -10.71 -0.36 -3.31
CA GLY A 45 -10.96 -1.20 -4.48
C GLY A 45 -9.70 -1.45 -5.34
N VAL A 46 -8.88 -0.42 -5.59
CA VAL A 46 -7.60 -0.57 -6.30
C VAL A 46 -6.65 -1.52 -5.57
N GLY A 47 -6.59 -1.45 -4.24
CA GLY A 47 -5.80 -2.39 -3.44
C GLY A 47 -6.28 -3.83 -3.61
N HIS A 48 -7.59 -4.05 -3.56
CA HIS A 48 -8.19 -5.38 -3.77
C HIS A 48 -7.93 -5.92 -5.18
N GLU A 49 -8.07 -5.08 -6.21
CA GLU A 49 -7.76 -5.41 -7.60
C GLU A 49 -6.29 -5.83 -7.77
N PHE A 50 -5.36 -5.06 -7.19
CA PHE A 50 -3.94 -5.36 -7.26
C PHE A 50 -3.60 -6.66 -6.54
N ARG A 51 -4.16 -6.87 -5.36
CA ARG A 51 -3.97 -8.12 -4.60
C ARG A 51 -4.49 -9.34 -5.36
N PHE A 52 -5.68 -9.25 -5.95
CA PHE A 52 -6.26 -10.35 -6.72
C PHE A 52 -5.38 -10.71 -7.94
N ASN A 53 -4.97 -9.70 -8.71
CA ASN A 53 -4.08 -9.92 -9.85
C ASN A 53 -2.72 -10.48 -9.42
N LEU A 54 -2.22 -10.08 -8.26
CA LEU A 54 -0.96 -10.60 -7.73
C LEU A 54 -1.06 -12.05 -7.29
N GLN A 55 -2.17 -12.47 -6.69
CA GLN A 55 -2.42 -13.88 -6.38
C GLN A 55 -2.43 -14.74 -7.64
N ARG A 56 -3.04 -14.24 -8.73
CA ARG A 56 -2.98 -14.89 -10.04
C ARG A 56 -1.55 -15.00 -10.55
N VAL A 57 -0.77 -13.91 -10.54
CA VAL A 57 0.64 -13.91 -10.97
C VAL A 57 1.48 -14.92 -10.17
N LEU A 58 1.28 -15.00 -8.85
CA LEU A 58 2.01 -15.94 -8.01
C LEU A 58 1.62 -17.40 -8.28
N ALA A 59 0.34 -17.67 -8.58
CA ALA A 59 -0.10 -18.99 -9.00
C ALA A 59 0.48 -19.38 -10.37
N GLU A 60 0.51 -18.44 -11.32
CA GLU A 60 1.17 -18.63 -12.63
C GLU A 60 2.67 -18.96 -12.45
N LEU A 61 3.38 -18.21 -11.59
CA LEU A 61 4.79 -18.46 -11.27
C LEU A 61 5.04 -19.81 -10.60
N ARG A 62 4.14 -20.24 -9.71
CA ARG A 62 4.19 -21.57 -9.10
C ARG A 62 4.10 -22.65 -10.16
N ASP A 63 3.12 -22.54 -11.05
CA ASP A 63 2.85 -23.56 -12.06
C ASP A 63 3.97 -23.61 -13.11
N LEU A 64 4.50 -22.44 -13.52
CA LEU A 64 5.70 -22.33 -14.36
C LEU A 64 6.91 -23.00 -13.70
N SER A 65 7.11 -22.79 -12.39
CA SER A 65 8.27 -23.34 -11.68
C SER A 65 8.14 -24.83 -11.35
N ALA A 66 6.92 -25.39 -11.29
CA ALA A 66 6.67 -26.77 -10.93
C ALA A 66 6.55 -27.69 -12.16
N ASN A 67 5.79 -27.27 -13.17
CA ASN A 67 5.40 -28.12 -14.29
C ASN A 67 6.13 -27.77 -15.58
N GLY A 68 6.80 -26.61 -15.63
CA GLY A 68 7.45 -26.15 -16.85
C GLY A 68 6.44 -25.96 -18.00
N ASP A 69 5.19 -25.60 -17.70
CA ASP A 69 4.18 -25.32 -18.72
C ASP A 69 3.72 -23.87 -18.68
N VAL A 70 3.65 -23.24 -19.85
CA VAL A 70 3.16 -21.88 -20.02
C VAL A 70 1.64 -21.98 -20.12
N SER A 71 0.96 -21.85 -18.98
CA SER A 71 -0.51 -21.84 -18.93
C SER A 71 -1.09 -20.85 -19.94
N ASP A 72 -2.18 -21.23 -20.61
CA ASP A 72 -3.00 -20.34 -21.46
C ASP A 72 -3.40 -19.06 -20.71
N ASP A 73 -3.43 -19.09 -19.37
CA ASP A 73 -3.66 -17.90 -18.56
C ASP A 73 -2.62 -16.79 -18.78
N LEU A 74 -1.36 -17.11 -19.12
CA LEU A 74 -0.34 -16.10 -19.44
C LEU A 74 -0.74 -15.22 -20.65
N ALA A 75 -1.69 -15.68 -21.48
CA ALA A 75 -2.17 -14.91 -22.62
C ALA A 75 -3.12 -13.78 -22.21
N MET A 76 -3.86 -13.92 -21.10
CA MET A 76 -4.87 -12.95 -20.70
C MET A 76 -4.23 -11.78 -19.94
N PRO A 77 -4.42 -10.52 -20.37
CA PRO A 77 -3.81 -9.37 -19.70
C PRO A 77 -4.35 -9.17 -18.27
N LEU A 78 -3.50 -8.63 -17.40
CA LEU A 78 -3.80 -8.18 -16.06
C LEU A 78 -4.71 -6.94 -16.16
N ALA A 79 -6.02 -7.20 -16.13
CA ALA A 79 -7.03 -6.16 -16.17
C ALA A 79 -6.91 -5.25 -14.94
N ARG A 80 -6.87 -3.93 -15.18
CA ARG A 80 -6.76 -2.92 -14.12
C ARG A 80 -7.79 -1.77 -14.23
N PRO A 81 -9.10 -2.08 -14.31
CA PRO A 81 -10.13 -1.09 -14.61
C PRO A 81 -10.28 -0.02 -13.52
N GLN A 82 -10.18 -0.38 -12.24
CA GLN A 82 -10.37 0.56 -11.14
C GLN A 82 -9.19 1.54 -11.05
N LEU A 83 -7.97 1.03 -11.20
CA LEU A 83 -6.77 1.88 -11.24
C LEU A 83 -6.83 2.87 -12.40
N LYS A 84 -7.18 2.40 -13.60
CA LYS A 84 -7.34 3.28 -14.78
C LYS A 84 -8.42 4.35 -14.57
N SER A 85 -9.54 3.98 -13.97
CA SER A 85 -10.61 4.94 -13.65
C SER A 85 -10.10 6.02 -12.70
N LEU A 86 -9.41 5.65 -11.62
CA LEU A 86 -8.89 6.63 -10.65
C LEU A 86 -7.79 7.53 -11.22
N LEU A 87 -6.90 6.99 -12.07
CA LEU A 87 -5.87 7.79 -12.73
C LEU A 87 -6.47 8.88 -13.63
N ALA A 88 -7.59 8.57 -14.30
CA ALA A 88 -8.30 9.52 -15.14
C ALA A 88 -9.09 10.58 -14.34
N GLN A 89 -9.37 10.34 -13.06
CA GLN A 89 -10.16 11.27 -12.25
C GLN A 89 -9.35 12.54 -11.86
N PRO A 90 -9.93 13.75 -12.01
CA PRO A 90 -9.29 14.99 -11.59
C PRO A 90 -9.36 15.22 -10.07
N ALA A 91 -10.28 14.55 -9.37
CA ALA A 91 -10.45 14.69 -7.93
C ALA A 91 -9.28 14.14 -7.10
N VAL A 92 -8.44 13.27 -7.69
CA VAL A 92 -7.26 12.71 -7.03
C VAL A 92 -6.10 13.71 -7.14
N LYS A 93 -5.81 14.39 -6.02
CA LYS A 93 -4.76 15.42 -5.95
C LYS A 93 -3.34 14.85 -6.01
N ASP A 94 -3.08 13.71 -5.35
CA ASP A 94 -1.80 13.01 -5.40
C ASP A 94 -1.95 11.68 -6.12
N LYS A 95 -1.38 11.60 -7.33
CA LYS A 95 -1.45 10.41 -8.19
C LYS A 95 -0.19 9.55 -8.12
N ARG A 96 0.85 9.97 -7.39
CA ARG A 96 2.17 9.30 -7.39
C ARG A 96 2.10 7.83 -6.98
N ALA A 97 1.28 7.53 -5.97
CA ALA A 97 1.08 6.16 -5.51
C ALA A 97 0.34 5.29 -6.55
N LEU A 98 -0.66 5.86 -7.22
CA LEU A 98 -1.40 5.20 -8.30
C LEU A 98 -0.52 4.99 -9.53
N GLU A 99 0.29 5.97 -9.89
CA GLU A 99 1.28 5.87 -10.98
C GLU A 99 2.31 4.78 -10.69
N ARG A 100 2.78 4.66 -9.44
CA ARG A 100 3.68 3.57 -9.05
C ARG A 100 3.03 2.19 -9.23
N LEU A 101 1.76 2.04 -8.85
CA LEU A 101 1.01 0.80 -9.14
C LEU A 101 0.89 0.57 -10.65
N ASP A 102 0.64 1.62 -11.42
CA ASP A 102 0.53 1.51 -12.88
C ASP A 102 1.85 1.06 -13.52
N THR A 103 2.97 1.66 -13.12
CA THR A 103 4.31 1.23 -13.54
C THR A 103 4.57 -0.22 -13.15
N MET A 104 4.13 -0.64 -11.97
CA MET A 104 4.35 -2.01 -11.51
C MET A 104 3.55 -3.05 -12.29
N TYR A 105 2.29 -2.76 -12.61
CA TYR A 105 1.52 -3.56 -13.53
C TYR A 105 2.17 -3.65 -14.92
N GLN A 106 2.73 -2.54 -15.44
CA GLN A 106 3.46 -2.56 -16.72
C GLN A 106 4.72 -3.43 -16.65
N ALA A 107 5.47 -3.37 -15.55
CA ALA A 107 6.65 -4.20 -15.33
C ALA A 107 6.30 -5.70 -15.21
N LEU A 108 5.19 -6.03 -14.55
CA LEU A 108 4.66 -7.38 -14.48
C LEU A 108 4.24 -7.89 -15.86
N GLU A 109 3.54 -7.09 -16.65
CA GLU A 109 3.17 -7.47 -18.02
C GLU A 109 4.39 -7.62 -18.94
N ALA A 110 5.39 -6.75 -18.80
CA ALA A 110 6.63 -6.83 -19.56
C ALA A 110 7.37 -8.13 -19.25
N SER A 111 7.59 -8.44 -17.97
CA SER A 111 8.26 -9.67 -17.54
C SER A 111 7.48 -10.92 -17.95
N ARG A 112 6.15 -10.90 -17.85
CA ARG A 112 5.27 -11.97 -18.30
C ARG A 112 5.29 -12.16 -19.82
N SER A 113 5.34 -11.08 -20.59
CA SER A 113 5.53 -11.13 -22.05
C SER A 113 6.90 -11.68 -22.42
N ASN A 114 7.93 -11.37 -21.63
CA ASN A 114 9.28 -11.86 -21.86
C ASN A 114 9.37 -13.37 -21.68
N VAL A 115 8.74 -13.93 -20.63
CA VAL A 115 8.62 -15.38 -20.42
C VAL A 115 7.88 -16.06 -21.58
N ARG A 116 6.85 -15.41 -22.15
CA ARG A 116 6.15 -15.95 -23.33
C ARG A 116 7.02 -15.96 -24.59
N GLN A 117 7.83 -14.92 -24.80
CA GLN A 117 8.64 -14.75 -26.01
C GLN A 117 9.93 -15.57 -25.98
N GLN A 118 10.64 -15.56 -24.85
CA GLN A 118 11.92 -16.27 -24.68
C GLN A 118 11.72 -17.74 -24.27
N GLY A 119 10.46 -18.17 -24.09
CA GLY A 119 10.14 -19.42 -23.42
C GLY A 119 10.55 -19.39 -21.95
N GLN A 120 10.51 -20.55 -21.31
CA GLN A 120 10.87 -20.71 -19.90
C GLN A 120 12.38 -20.76 -19.70
N SER A 121 13.10 -19.80 -20.28
CA SER A 121 14.50 -19.60 -19.92
C SER A 121 14.56 -19.27 -18.42
N GLY A 122 15.54 -19.86 -17.71
CA GLY A 122 15.70 -19.60 -16.27
C GLY A 122 15.80 -18.11 -15.97
N GLU A 123 16.50 -17.36 -16.82
CA GLU A 123 16.64 -15.90 -16.71
C GLU A 123 15.30 -15.15 -16.83
N ALA A 124 14.45 -15.50 -17.80
CA ALA A 124 13.15 -14.83 -17.97
C ALA A 124 12.22 -15.13 -16.78
N VAL A 125 12.20 -16.38 -16.31
CA VAL A 125 11.42 -16.79 -15.14
C VAL A 125 11.93 -16.09 -13.88
N ASP A 126 13.25 -15.98 -13.69
CA ASP A 126 13.83 -15.29 -12.53
C ASP A 126 13.60 -13.78 -12.56
N ALA A 127 13.60 -13.15 -13.74
CA ALA A 127 13.18 -11.77 -13.90
C ALA A 127 11.69 -11.58 -13.52
N TYR A 128 10.84 -12.52 -13.91
CA TYR A 128 9.42 -12.49 -13.56
C TYR A 128 9.19 -12.68 -12.06
N LYS A 129 9.90 -13.62 -11.42
CA LYS A 129 9.89 -13.80 -9.96
C LYS A 129 10.30 -12.52 -9.24
N ARG A 130 11.37 -11.85 -9.68
CA ARG A 130 11.82 -10.56 -9.09
C ARG A 130 10.75 -9.48 -9.22
N SER A 131 10.11 -9.34 -10.37
CA SER A 131 9.02 -8.38 -10.57
C SER A 131 7.80 -8.69 -9.68
N ALA A 132 7.48 -9.98 -9.47
CA ALA A 132 6.41 -10.37 -8.55
C ALA A 132 6.76 -10.05 -7.08
N VAL A 133 8.00 -10.25 -6.65
CA VAL A 133 8.48 -9.87 -5.31
C VAL A 133 8.36 -8.35 -5.11
N GLU A 134 8.77 -7.56 -6.11
CA GLU A 134 8.61 -6.11 -6.08
C GLU A 134 7.13 -5.71 -6.02
N ALA A 135 6.25 -6.34 -6.79
CA ALA A 135 4.82 -6.10 -6.74
C ALA A 135 4.21 -6.38 -5.36
N VAL A 136 4.61 -7.46 -4.67
CA VAL A 136 4.18 -7.72 -3.28
C VAL A 136 4.67 -6.61 -2.34
N ALA A 137 5.91 -6.14 -2.51
CA ALA A 137 6.45 -5.06 -1.70
C ALA A 137 5.71 -3.73 -1.95
N ILE A 138 5.31 -3.44 -3.19
CA ILE A 138 4.46 -2.29 -3.51
C ILE A 138 3.05 -2.45 -2.93
N LEU A 139 2.47 -3.65 -2.97
CA LEU A 139 1.17 -3.94 -2.34
C LEU A 139 1.24 -3.67 -0.83
N TYR A 140 2.32 -4.08 -0.18
CA TYR A 140 2.55 -3.79 1.24
C TYR A 140 2.54 -2.29 1.52
N LEU A 141 3.28 -1.50 0.74
CA LEU A 141 3.30 -0.04 0.88
C LEU A 141 1.92 0.57 0.61
N TRP A 142 1.16 0.01 -0.33
CA TRP A 142 -0.20 0.44 -0.63
C TRP A 142 -1.14 0.22 0.56
N GLU A 143 -1.21 -1.01 1.07
CA GLU A 143 -2.16 -1.38 2.13
C GLU A 143 -1.77 -0.82 3.51
N GLN A 144 -0.48 -0.91 3.89
CA GLN A 144 -0.03 -0.53 5.24
C GLN A 144 0.39 0.93 5.35
N HIS A 145 0.79 1.55 4.24
CA HIS A 145 1.35 2.90 4.22
C HIS A 145 0.66 3.83 3.22
N LYS A 146 -0.56 3.48 2.76
CA LYS A 146 -1.39 4.29 1.85
C LYS A 146 -0.66 4.69 0.56
N GLY A 147 0.25 3.84 0.08
CA GLY A 147 1.05 4.08 -1.11
C GLY A 147 2.18 5.11 -0.93
N GLY A 148 2.53 5.43 0.31
CA GLY A 148 3.61 6.35 0.65
C GLY A 148 4.98 5.94 0.08
N LEU A 149 5.95 6.86 0.16
CA LEU A 149 7.32 6.53 -0.20
C LEU A 149 7.91 5.58 0.85
N PRO A 150 8.64 4.53 0.44
CA PRO A 150 9.22 3.55 1.37
C PRO A 150 10.18 4.19 2.37
N GLU A 151 10.99 5.17 1.95
CA GLU A 151 11.90 5.93 2.81
C GLU A 151 11.19 6.73 3.91
N LYS A 152 9.93 7.10 3.70
CA LYS A 152 9.12 7.89 4.64
C LYS A 152 8.19 7.02 5.47
N ALA A 153 8.15 5.71 5.22
CA ALA A 153 7.30 4.80 5.96
C ALA A 153 7.80 4.65 7.41
N PRO A 154 6.88 4.52 8.39
CA PRO A 154 7.27 4.28 9.77
C PRO A 154 8.04 2.97 9.91
N SER A 155 8.97 2.94 10.85
CA SER A 155 9.79 1.75 11.07
C SER A 155 8.93 0.58 11.51
N THR A 156 8.97 -0.51 10.75
CA THR A 156 8.13 -1.69 10.95
C THR A 156 9.00 -2.93 11.20
N SER A 157 8.51 -3.88 11.98
CA SER A 157 9.23 -5.14 12.17
C SER A 157 9.09 -6.06 10.95
N SER A 158 10.14 -6.82 10.64
CA SER A 158 10.10 -7.86 9.62
C SER A 158 9.11 -8.97 9.98
N SER A 159 8.85 -9.19 11.27
CA SER A 159 7.77 -10.08 11.73
C SER A 159 6.40 -9.58 11.29
N ALA A 160 6.12 -8.28 11.44
CA ALA A 160 4.83 -7.71 11.03
C ALA A 160 4.61 -7.83 9.51
N VAL A 161 5.66 -7.65 8.71
CA VAL A 161 5.60 -7.90 7.25
C VAL A 161 5.28 -9.37 6.98
N ARG A 162 5.92 -10.32 7.67
CA ARG A 162 5.65 -11.76 7.52
C ARG A 162 4.23 -12.13 7.93
N ASP A 163 3.73 -11.55 9.02
CA ASP A 163 2.38 -11.80 9.53
C ASP A 163 1.32 -11.23 8.59
N TRP A 164 1.56 -10.04 8.02
CA TRP A 164 0.74 -9.49 6.94
C TRP A 164 0.76 -10.38 5.69
N MET A 165 1.93 -10.83 5.23
CA MET A 165 1.99 -11.76 4.10
C MET A 165 1.22 -13.06 4.39
N LYS A 166 1.33 -13.57 5.63
CA LYS A 166 0.60 -14.76 6.07
C LYS A 166 -0.91 -14.55 6.06
N SER A 167 -1.41 -13.39 6.51
CA SER A 167 -2.85 -13.10 6.52
C SER A 167 -3.45 -13.02 5.12
N LEU A 168 -2.65 -12.64 4.12
CA LEU A 168 -3.04 -12.63 2.70
C LEU A 168 -2.87 -13.98 1.98
N GLY A 169 -2.38 -15.01 2.67
CA GLY A 169 -2.13 -16.33 2.08
C GLY A 169 -0.82 -16.43 1.30
N PHE A 170 0.07 -15.44 1.36
CA PHE A 170 1.41 -15.53 0.77
C PHE A 170 2.31 -16.40 1.66
N THR A 171 2.34 -17.69 1.33
CA THR A 171 3.17 -18.69 2.03
C THR A 171 4.62 -18.65 1.52
N GLN A 172 5.55 -19.10 2.37
CA GLN A 172 6.97 -19.16 2.01
C GLN A 172 7.23 -20.09 0.83
N THR A 173 6.46 -21.17 0.71
CA THR A 173 6.61 -22.23 -0.30
C THR A 173 5.74 -22.01 -1.53
N LEU A 174 5.11 -20.83 -1.67
CA LEU A 174 4.18 -20.56 -2.76
C LEU A 174 4.87 -20.68 -4.12
N ILE A 175 6.13 -20.23 -4.22
CA ILE A 175 6.97 -20.40 -5.41
C ILE A 175 8.10 -21.38 -5.06
N PRO A 176 8.18 -22.54 -5.74
CA PRO A 176 9.26 -23.50 -5.53
C PRO A 176 10.65 -22.86 -5.70
N GLY A 177 11.58 -23.20 -4.80
CA GLY A 177 12.96 -22.71 -4.84
C GLY A 177 13.15 -21.24 -4.42
N MET A 178 12.09 -20.55 -3.96
CA MET A 178 12.17 -19.16 -3.51
C MET A 178 11.58 -18.98 -2.11
N ALA A 179 12.33 -18.31 -1.26
CA ALA A 179 11.92 -17.88 0.07
C ALA A 179 11.08 -16.59 -0.01
N LEU A 180 9.84 -16.65 -0.53
CA LEU A 180 9.06 -15.47 -0.93
C LEU A 180 9.00 -14.37 0.15
N ARG A 181 8.78 -14.71 1.42
CA ARG A 181 8.68 -13.71 2.49
C ARG A 181 9.99 -13.00 2.76
N ASP A 182 11.09 -13.73 2.71
CA ASP A 182 12.42 -13.17 2.96
C ASP A 182 12.89 -12.33 1.77
N GLU A 183 12.55 -12.72 0.55
CA GLU A 183 12.77 -11.92 -0.66
C GLU A 183 12.01 -10.60 -0.61
N VAL A 184 10.73 -10.61 -0.20
CA VAL A 184 9.95 -9.38 -0.04
C VAL A 184 10.54 -8.47 1.04
N ILE A 185 10.98 -9.02 2.18
CA ILE A 185 11.68 -8.25 3.20
C ILE A 185 12.96 -7.63 2.64
N ARG A 186 13.75 -8.40 1.89
CA ARG A 186 14.98 -7.90 1.25
C ARG A 186 14.67 -6.79 0.26
N GLN A 187 13.60 -6.93 -0.53
CA GLN A 187 13.15 -5.91 -1.47
C GLN A 187 12.69 -4.63 -0.76
N LEU A 188 11.91 -4.74 0.33
CA LEU A 188 11.51 -3.58 1.14
C LEU A 188 12.72 -2.84 1.73
N ARG A 189 13.75 -3.57 2.19
CA ARG A 189 15.02 -2.96 2.61
C ARG A 189 15.78 -2.32 1.46
N GLY A 190 15.80 -2.95 0.29
CA GLY A 190 16.39 -2.39 -0.93
C GLY A 190 15.73 -1.08 -1.37
N MET A 191 14.42 -0.97 -1.16
CA MET A 191 13.65 0.27 -1.32
C MET A 191 13.86 1.28 -0.18
N ARG A 192 14.80 1.03 0.73
CA ARG A 192 15.16 1.86 1.89
C ARG A 192 14.05 2.05 2.92
N MET A 193 13.15 1.08 3.02
CA MET A 193 12.18 1.06 4.12
C MET A 193 12.88 0.70 5.44
N PRO A 194 12.65 1.46 6.54
CA PRO A 194 13.28 1.19 7.82
C PRO A 194 12.69 -0.06 8.52
N LEU A 195 13.27 -1.24 8.28
CA LEU A 195 12.82 -2.51 8.87
C LEU A 195 13.65 -2.96 10.08
N LYS A 196 12.98 -3.52 11.10
CA LYS A 196 13.59 -4.10 12.32
C LYS A 196 13.45 -5.63 12.36
N PRO A 197 14.46 -6.41 12.79
CA PRO A 197 15.83 -5.99 13.02
C PRO A 197 16.47 -5.49 11.71
N GLY A 198 17.39 -4.53 11.85
CA GLY A 198 18.20 -4.08 10.72
C GLY A 198 18.98 -5.25 10.14
N ASP A 199 19.44 -5.11 8.89
CA ASP A 199 20.31 -6.14 8.30
C ASP A 199 21.46 -6.46 9.25
N LEU A 200 21.78 -7.75 9.38
CA LEU A 200 22.95 -8.20 10.13
C LEU A 200 24.19 -7.59 9.47
N ARG A 201 24.61 -6.43 9.98
CA ARG A 201 25.81 -5.71 9.53
C ARG A 201 27.10 -6.46 9.88
N MET A 202 26.98 -7.51 10.68
CA MET A 202 28.08 -8.30 11.20
C MET A 202 27.64 -9.75 11.14
N THR A 203 28.42 -10.60 10.48
CA THR A 203 28.18 -12.04 10.63
C THR A 203 28.51 -12.42 12.07
N ALA A 204 27.89 -13.48 12.60
CA ALA A 204 28.23 -13.96 13.95
C ALA A 204 29.75 -14.23 14.07
N GLN A 205 30.37 -14.69 12.99
CA GLN A 205 31.81 -14.91 12.91
C GLN A 205 32.62 -13.61 12.98
N ASP A 206 32.15 -12.52 12.38
CA ASP A 206 32.80 -11.21 12.53
C ASP A 206 32.61 -10.66 13.96
N TYR A 207 31.41 -10.84 14.54
CA TYR A 207 31.09 -10.38 15.90
C TYR A 207 31.93 -11.08 16.97
N TYR A 208 32.09 -12.41 16.87
CA TYR A 208 32.91 -13.19 17.80
C TYR A 208 34.40 -13.25 17.42
N GLY A 209 34.73 -12.95 16.16
CA GLY A 209 36.11 -12.92 15.64
C GLY A 209 36.81 -11.57 15.81
N THR A 210 36.08 -10.50 16.18
CA THR A 210 36.71 -9.24 16.55
C THR A 210 37.32 -9.39 17.94
N PRO A 211 38.66 -9.37 18.11
CA PRO A 211 39.25 -9.38 19.44
C PRO A 211 38.72 -8.15 20.17
N LYS A 212 38.00 -8.37 21.27
CA LYS A 212 37.61 -7.31 22.19
C LYS A 212 38.91 -6.58 22.53
N LYS A 213 39.03 -5.29 22.17
CA LYS A 213 40.10 -4.46 22.71
C LYS A 213 39.92 -4.48 24.21
N GLU A 214 40.66 -5.35 24.89
CA GLU A 214 40.92 -5.21 26.31
C GLU A 214 41.47 -3.80 26.46
N ASN A 215 40.65 -2.91 27.00
CA ASN A 215 41.18 -1.76 27.70
C ASN A 215 41.92 -2.34 28.91
N THR A 216 43.15 -2.77 28.69
CA THR A 216 44.11 -3.05 29.75
C THR A 216 44.33 -1.75 30.51
N ALA A 217 43.50 -1.51 31.52
CA ALA A 217 43.91 -0.67 32.62
C ALA A 217 45.23 -1.25 33.17
N PRO A 218 46.27 -0.43 33.38
CA PRO A 218 47.53 -0.93 33.89
C PRO A 218 47.27 -1.60 35.25
N LYS A 219 47.72 -2.86 35.33
CA LYS A 219 47.73 -3.73 36.51
C LYS A 219 48.21 -2.93 37.73
N GLY A 220 47.28 -2.52 38.59
CA GLY A 220 47.58 -1.95 39.91
C GLY A 220 48.11 -3.06 40.83
N GLU A 221 49.21 -2.76 41.50
CA GLU A 221 49.92 -3.64 42.43
C GLU A 221 49.03 -4.20 43.54
N LEU A 222 49.30 -5.45 43.90
CA LEU A 222 48.69 -6.15 45.01
C LEU A 222 49.16 -5.52 46.33
N VAL A 223 48.29 -4.77 47.00
CA VAL A 223 48.46 -4.41 48.41
C VAL A 223 47.37 -5.12 49.21
N ALA A 224 47.80 -6.00 50.11
CA ALA A 224 46.95 -6.69 51.07
C ALA A 224 46.51 -5.72 52.19
N GLY A 225 45.20 -5.58 52.38
CA GLY A 225 44.57 -4.89 53.51
C GLY A 225 43.20 -5.53 53.80
N ALA A 226 42.93 -5.78 55.08
CA ALA A 226 41.89 -6.59 55.71
C ALA A 226 40.42 -6.44 55.22
N PRO A 227 39.55 -7.44 55.49
CA PRO A 227 38.21 -7.56 54.90
C PRO A 227 37.13 -6.75 55.66
N ASP A 228 36.19 -6.17 54.91
CA ASP A 228 34.90 -5.72 55.43
C ASP A 228 33.81 -6.76 55.12
N PRO A 229 32.75 -6.87 55.96
CA PRO A 229 31.92 -8.07 56.05
C PRO A 229 30.82 -8.17 54.97
N VAL A 230 30.61 -9.40 54.53
CA VAL A 230 29.54 -9.87 53.63
C VAL A 230 28.23 -10.00 54.41
N GLU A 231 27.09 -9.66 53.82
CA GLU A 231 25.83 -10.42 53.94
C GLU A 231 24.85 -10.12 52.77
N PRO A 232 23.92 -11.03 52.41
CA PRO A 232 24.08 -11.77 51.16
C PRO A 232 22.87 -11.74 50.19
N THR A 233 23.17 -12.11 48.95
CA THR A 233 22.24 -12.54 47.89
C THR A 233 21.53 -13.83 48.28
N ASN A 234 20.21 -13.91 48.04
CA ASN A 234 19.48 -15.18 47.92
C ASN A 234 18.84 -15.28 46.54
N MET A 235 19.45 -16.10 45.68
CA MET A 235 18.77 -16.81 44.61
C MET A 235 19.07 -18.30 44.80
N ALA A 236 18.05 -19.09 45.13
CA ALA A 236 17.92 -20.49 44.76
C ALA A 236 16.57 -21.05 45.26
N GLU A 237 15.87 -21.71 44.35
CA GLU A 237 14.82 -22.74 44.47
C GLU A 237 13.74 -22.45 43.40
N GLU A 238 13.95 -22.84 42.15
CA GLU A 238 13.94 -24.20 41.58
C GLU A 238 12.53 -24.79 41.42
N ALA A 239 12.17 -24.99 40.15
CA ALA A 239 11.26 -25.98 39.57
C ALA A 239 10.13 -26.58 40.43
N ALA A 240 8.87 -26.36 40.00
CA ALA A 240 7.97 -27.41 39.49
C ALA A 240 6.51 -26.90 39.43
N GLN A 241 5.85 -27.04 38.27
CA GLN A 241 4.57 -27.75 38.10
C GLN A 241 3.83 -27.27 36.82
N GLN A 242 3.75 -28.20 35.87
CA GLN A 242 2.75 -28.24 34.81
C GLN A 242 1.36 -28.56 35.38
N ALA A 243 0.34 -28.23 34.57
CA ALA A 243 -1.02 -28.80 34.52
C ALA A 243 -2.11 -28.15 35.40
N ALA A 244 -2.94 -27.30 34.78
CA ALA A 244 -4.41 -27.34 34.88
C ALA A 244 -5.04 -26.34 33.87
N GLU A 245 -5.65 -26.84 32.80
CA GLU A 245 -6.87 -26.28 32.17
C GLU A 245 -8.08 -27.11 32.69
N PRO A 246 -9.38 -26.75 32.54
CA PRO A 246 -10.04 -25.63 31.83
C PRO A 246 -11.22 -24.97 32.63
N GLU A 247 -12.11 -24.22 31.92
CA GLU A 247 -13.53 -23.87 32.20
C GLU A 247 -13.85 -22.59 33.04
N VAL A 248 -14.81 -21.68 32.74
CA VAL A 248 -15.98 -21.58 31.81
C VAL A 248 -16.38 -20.08 31.59
N GLU A 249 -16.97 -19.73 30.42
CA GLU A 249 -18.08 -18.76 30.07
C GLU A 249 -18.28 -17.40 30.82
N ALA A 250 -18.77 -16.27 30.27
CA ALA A 250 -19.45 -15.87 29.01
C ALA A 250 -19.55 -14.30 28.94
N PRO A 251 -19.90 -13.67 27.78
CA PRO A 251 -20.06 -12.21 27.54
C PRO A 251 -21.47 -11.70 27.97
N PRO A 252 -22.00 -10.46 27.71
CA PRO A 252 -21.56 -9.30 26.87
C PRO A 252 -21.78 -7.89 27.51
N ALA A 253 -21.49 -6.79 26.78
CA ALA A 253 -22.43 -5.66 26.55
C ALA A 253 -21.77 -4.44 25.86
N GLU A 254 -22.42 -4.00 24.79
CA GLU A 254 -22.33 -2.66 24.17
C GLU A 254 -22.76 -1.56 25.17
N ASN A 255 -22.14 -0.38 25.11
CA ASN A 255 -22.91 0.84 24.88
C ASN A 255 -22.04 2.05 24.48
N GLU A 256 -22.61 2.79 23.54
CA GLU A 256 -22.14 4.04 22.97
C GLU A 256 -22.27 5.23 23.96
N GLN A 257 -21.69 6.36 23.55
CA GLN A 257 -22.33 7.69 23.46
C GLN A 257 -21.63 8.85 24.21
N SER A 258 -21.06 9.76 23.39
CA SER A 258 -21.17 11.25 23.39
C SER A 258 -20.71 12.05 24.63
N ALA A 259 -20.12 13.27 24.58
CA ALA A 259 -19.75 14.34 23.62
C ALA A 259 -19.02 15.45 24.45
N PRO A 260 -18.88 16.75 24.05
CA PRO A 260 -18.21 17.40 22.90
C PRO A 260 -17.08 18.42 23.32
N GLU A 261 -16.58 19.18 22.33
CA GLU A 261 -15.46 20.16 22.23
C GLU A 261 -15.42 21.33 23.26
N PRO A 262 -14.36 22.17 23.22
CA PRO A 262 -14.52 23.46 22.51
C PRO A 262 -13.33 23.94 21.65
N GLU A 263 -13.70 24.89 20.80
CA GLU A 263 -13.02 25.65 19.74
C GLU A 263 -11.90 26.60 20.23
N GLU A 264 -10.94 26.93 19.35
CA GLU A 264 -10.24 28.23 19.36
C GLU A 264 -9.92 28.71 17.92
N ASP A 265 -9.88 30.04 17.80
CA ASP A 265 -10.12 30.92 16.65
C ASP A 265 -9.00 31.10 15.60
N VAL A 266 -9.45 31.25 14.35
CA VAL A 266 -9.26 32.30 13.31
C VAL A 266 -7.98 33.18 13.24
N ALA A 267 -7.36 33.22 12.05
CA ALA A 267 -6.82 34.42 11.33
C ALA A 267 -6.41 33.99 9.89
N GLU A 268 -7.21 34.23 8.83
CA GLU A 268 -7.36 35.42 7.98
C GLU A 268 -6.12 35.80 7.12
N ALA A 269 -6.28 35.75 5.77
CA ALA A 269 -5.73 36.72 4.81
C ALA A 269 -6.15 36.39 3.36
N SER A 270 -7.05 37.22 2.83
CA SER A 270 -7.51 37.29 1.45
C SER A 270 -6.43 37.75 0.47
N GLN A 271 -6.58 37.35 -0.81
CA GLN A 271 -6.43 38.28 -1.93
C GLN A 271 -7.19 37.76 -3.17
N GLU A 272 -7.97 38.66 -3.73
CA GLU A 272 -8.90 38.55 -4.86
C GLU A 272 -8.27 39.30 -6.05
N ALA A 273 -8.31 38.72 -7.26
CA ALA A 273 -8.25 39.45 -8.53
C ALA A 273 -8.61 38.55 -9.73
N GLU A 274 -9.83 38.76 -10.20
CA GLU A 274 -10.50 38.65 -11.51
C GLU A 274 -9.97 37.83 -12.74
N PRO A 275 -10.90 37.39 -13.63
CA PRO A 275 -10.64 36.44 -14.71
C PRO A 275 -10.30 37.11 -16.05
N VAL A 276 -9.43 36.49 -16.83
CA VAL A 276 -9.29 36.76 -18.28
C VAL A 276 -9.90 35.58 -19.04
N VAL A 277 -11.02 35.86 -19.69
CA VAL A 277 -11.61 35.04 -20.75
C VAL A 277 -10.84 35.34 -22.03
N ASP A 278 -10.30 34.32 -22.68
CA ASP A 278 -10.09 34.40 -24.13
C ASP A 278 -10.59 33.12 -24.80
N ASN A 279 -11.52 33.34 -25.73
CA ASN A 279 -12.21 32.32 -26.51
C ASN A 279 -11.30 31.88 -27.66
N ALA A 280 -10.97 30.59 -27.71
CA ALA A 280 -10.60 29.94 -28.96
C ALA A 280 -11.41 28.66 -29.11
N VAL A 281 -12.57 28.83 -29.74
CA VAL A 281 -13.37 27.74 -30.32
C VAL A 281 -12.50 27.05 -31.39
N ALA A 282 -12.15 25.80 -31.16
CA ALA A 282 -11.65 24.90 -32.20
C ALA A 282 -12.71 23.83 -32.44
N GLU A 283 -13.52 24.03 -33.47
CA GLU A 283 -14.32 22.96 -34.07
C GLU A 283 -13.39 21.90 -34.66
N PRO A 284 -13.56 20.60 -34.39
CA PRO A 284 -12.99 19.57 -35.23
C PRO A 284 -13.96 19.25 -36.38
N THR A 285 -13.60 19.69 -37.58
CA THR A 285 -14.13 19.21 -38.85
C THR A 285 -13.97 17.67 -38.93
N PRO A 286 -15.04 16.90 -39.24
CA PRO A 286 -14.91 15.47 -39.48
C PRO A 286 -14.30 15.18 -40.86
N ALA A 287 -13.30 14.30 -40.89
CA ALA A 287 -12.69 13.79 -42.13
C ALA A 287 -13.67 12.85 -42.88
N PRO A 288 -13.66 12.83 -44.22
CA PRO A 288 -14.58 12.03 -45.01
C PRO A 288 -14.18 10.55 -45.05
N LEU A 289 -15.21 9.70 -45.01
CA LEU A 289 -15.19 8.27 -45.30
C LEU A 289 -15.00 8.02 -46.81
N ALA A 290 -13.95 7.30 -47.18
CA ALA A 290 -13.80 6.45 -48.38
C ALA A 290 -12.44 5.73 -48.26
N GLY A 291 -12.25 4.45 -48.51
CA GLY A 291 -13.10 3.37 -48.96
C GLY A 291 -12.27 2.07 -49.03
N ASP A 292 -12.99 0.96 -48.90
CA ASP A 292 -12.85 -0.32 -49.60
C ASP A 292 -11.56 -1.18 -49.58
N ALA A 293 -11.84 -2.50 -49.54
CA ALA A 293 -11.05 -3.67 -49.94
C ALA A 293 -9.84 -4.11 -49.10
N ALA A 294 -10.04 -5.16 -48.28
CA ALA A 294 -9.49 -6.51 -48.56
C ALA A 294 -9.76 -7.48 -47.39
N GLN A 295 -10.71 -8.40 -47.59
CA GLN A 295 -10.83 -9.64 -46.80
C GLN A 295 -9.79 -10.66 -47.26
N PRO A 296 -9.03 -11.32 -46.36
CA PRO A 296 -8.45 -12.61 -46.65
C PRO A 296 -9.39 -13.74 -46.21
N SER A 297 -9.66 -14.61 -47.17
CA SER A 297 -10.55 -15.76 -47.11
C SER A 297 -10.06 -16.85 -46.15
N ARG A 298 -11.00 -17.36 -45.33
CA ARG A 298 -10.85 -18.56 -44.51
C ARG A 298 -10.63 -19.78 -45.39
N ARG A 299 -9.43 -20.34 -45.40
CA ARG A 299 -9.17 -21.66 -46.03
C ARG A 299 -9.58 -22.78 -45.06
N ARG A 300 -10.53 -23.58 -45.53
CA ARG A 300 -11.14 -24.74 -44.88
C ARG A 300 -10.14 -25.80 -44.42
N ARG A 301 -10.39 -26.31 -43.22
CA ARG A 301 -10.11 -27.70 -42.79
C ARG A 301 -10.47 -28.70 -43.88
N ARG A 302 -9.57 -29.64 -44.18
CA ARG A 302 -9.94 -30.98 -44.64
C ARG A 302 -9.27 -32.00 -43.73
N ARG A 303 -10.12 -32.78 -43.07
CA ARG A 303 -9.81 -34.10 -42.51
C ARG A 303 -9.27 -35.01 -43.62
N ARG A 304 -8.21 -35.74 -43.32
CA ARG A 304 -8.15 -37.21 -43.43
C ARG A 304 -7.02 -37.70 -42.53
#